data_AF-A0A9X1VZD4-F1
#
_entry.id   AF-A0A9X1VZD4-F1
#
_cell.length_a   1.000
_cell.length_b   1.000
_cell.length_c   1.000
_cell.angle_alpha   90.00
_cell.angle_beta   90.00
_cell.angle_gamma   90.00
#
_symmetry.space_group_name_H-M   'P 1'
#
loop_
_entity.id
_entity.type
_entity.pdbx_description
1 polymer ?
#
loop_
_entity_poly.entity_id
_entity_poly.type
_entity_poly.pdbx_seq_one_letter_code
_entity_poly.pdbx_strand_id
1 'polypeptide(L)'
;MILINLLPHREVARKHRRDAFYASLGVAALVGGVVSGVIYLWYEAQISSQQGKNVFLQGEIKRLDGQIKDIANLQAEIAGLRARQQAVEDLQADRNLPVHLLNELVKQLPDGVYVTTMRQENQSVVLQGVAQSNERVSELLRNLANNSPWLTRPELVEIVASSVNLGPRDQRRVSNFTMRVGLRRASEAQKAALAASAASAPASAAAKT
;
A
#
# COMPACT_ATOMS: atom_id res chain seq x y z
N MET A 1 32.20 0.67 118.87
CA MET A 1 32.67 0.06 117.59
C MET A 1 31.48 -0.01 116.64
N ILE A 2 31.54 0.70 115.51
CA ILE A 2 30.41 0.85 114.57
C ILE A 2 30.77 0.07 113.30
N LEU A 3 29.92 -0.87 112.90
CA LEU A 3 30.04 -1.58 111.63
C LEU A 3 29.42 -0.71 110.53
N ILE A 4 30.25 -0.17 109.64
CA ILE A 4 29.82 0.55 108.45
C ILE A 4 29.73 -0.44 107.29
N ASN A 5 28.53 -0.61 106.75
CA ASN A 5 28.26 -1.45 105.59
C ASN A 5 28.74 -0.75 104.32
N LEU A 6 29.89 -1.18 103.78
CA LEU A 6 30.51 -0.66 102.57
C LEU A 6 30.02 -1.38 101.30
N LEU A 7 28.76 -1.80 101.24
CA LEU A 7 28.23 -2.45 100.04
C LEU A 7 28.35 -1.46 98.86
N PRO A 8 29.08 -1.81 97.77
CA PRO A 8 29.38 -0.89 96.68
C PRO A 8 28.13 -0.66 95.80
N HIS A 9 27.18 0.11 96.33
CA HIS A 9 25.87 0.39 95.75
C HIS A 9 25.95 0.99 94.34
N ARG A 10 27.04 1.71 94.04
CA ARG A 10 27.28 2.35 92.73
C ARG A 10 27.66 1.37 91.62
N GLU A 11 28.14 0.17 91.96
CA GLU A 11 28.56 -0.84 90.97
C GLU A 11 27.38 -1.73 90.59
N VAL A 12 26.59 -2.14 91.57
CA VAL A 12 25.38 -2.94 91.36
C VAL A 12 24.36 -2.17 90.50
N ALA A 13 24.14 -0.88 90.79
CA ALA A 13 23.26 -0.03 89.98
C ALA A 13 23.74 0.15 88.53
N ARG A 14 25.06 0.17 88.28
CA ARG A 14 25.62 0.25 86.92
C ARG A 14 25.50 -1.07 86.17
N LYS A 15 25.64 -2.20 86.86
CA LYS A 15 25.46 -3.54 86.27
C LYS A 15 24.01 -3.76 85.82
N HIS A 16 23.02 -3.46 86.67
CA HIS A 16 21.61 -3.56 86.27
C HIS A 16 21.24 -2.66 85.08
N ARG A 17 21.81 -1.45 84.98
CA ARG A 17 21.59 -0.57 83.82
C ARG A 17 22.21 -1.14 82.54
N ARG A 18 23.41 -1.75 82.62
CA ARG A 18 24.05 -2.41 81.48
C ARG A 18 23.28 -3.65 81.05
N ASP A 19 22.84 -4.48 81.99
CA ASP A 19 22.07 -5.69 81.70
C ASP A 19 20.71 -5.33 81.08
N ALA A 20 20.03 -4.31 81.60
CA ALA A 20 18.79 -3.79 81.00
C ALA A 20 19.02 -3.20 79.60
N PHE A 21 20.15 -2.50 79.38
CA PHE A 21 20.52 -1.99 78.07
C PHE A 21 20.75 -3.13 77.07
N TYR A 22 21.57 -4.14 77.41
CA TYR A 22 21.81 -5.29 76.53
C TYR A 22 20.54 -6.12 76.29
N ALA A 23 19.67 -6.27 77.30
CA ALA A 23 18.38 -6.91 77.13
C ALA A 23 17.49 -6.13 76.14
N SER A 24 17.40 -4.80 76.29
CA SER A 24 16.64 -3.95 75.37
C SER A 24 17.22 -3.95 73.95
N LEU A 25 18.54 -4.00 73.81
CA LEU A 25 19.24 -4.10 72.54
C LEU A 25 18.93 -5.43 71.85
N GLY A 26 18.99 -6.54 72.59
CA GLY A 26 18.65 -7.87 72.09
C GLY A 26 17.20 -7.97 71.62
N VAL A 27 16.26 -7.40 72.39
CA VAL A 27 14.84 -7.32 72.00
C VAL A 27 14.67 -6.45 70.75
N ALA A 28 15.31 -5.28 70.67
CA ALA A 28 15.23 -4.42 69.49
C ALA A 28 15.79 -5.10 68.23
N ALA A 29 16.91 -5.83 68.37
CA ALA A 29 17.50 -6.59 67.27
C ALA A 29 16.58 -7.73 66.80
N LEU A 30 15.94 -8.46 67.74
CA LEU A 30 14.97 -9.50 67.41
C LEU A 30 13.75 -8.92 66.69
N VAL A 31 13.17 -7.85 67.20
CA VAL A 31 12.00 -7.20 66.58
C VAL A 31 12.37 -6.68 65.19
N GLY A 32 13.53 -6.04 65.03
CA GLY A 32 14.02 -5.60 63.73
C GLY A 32 14.21 -6.76 62.74
N GLY A 33 14.76 -7.88 63.21
CA GLY A 33 14.93 -9.09 62.39
C GLY A 33 13.59 -9.69 61.95
N VAL A 34 12.62 -9.78 62.86
CA VAL A 34 11.27 -10.28 62.55
C VAL A 34 10.57 -9.39 61.53
N VAL A 35 10.59 -8.07 61.73
CA VAL A 35 9.97 -7.10 60.80
C VAL A 35 10.62 -7.20 59.42
N SER A 36 11.96 -7.27 59.36
CA SER A 36 12.70 -7.44 58.11
C SER A 36 12.32 -8.74 57.39
N GLY A 37 12.24 -9.86 58.13
CA GLY A 37 11.84 -11.16 57.58
C GLY A 37 10.42 -11.16 57.01
N VAL A 38 9.45 -10.55 57.71
CA VAL A 38 8.07 -10.43 57.22
C VAL A 38 8.01 -9.60 55.94
N ILE A 39 8.73 -8.47 55.89
CA ILE A 39 8.78 -7.61 54.70
C ILE A 39 9.42 -8.37 53.52
N TYR A 40 10.50 -9.11 53.75
CA TYR A 40 11.17 -9.91 52.72
C TYR A 40 10.22 -10.95 52.12
N LEU A 41 9.53 -11.73 52.97
CA LEU A 41 8.56 -12.74 52.53
C LEU A 41 7.40 -12.12 51.74
N TRP A 42 6.93 -10.94 52.16
CA TRP A 42 5.87 -10.22 51.45
C TRP A 42 6.31 -9.78 50.04
N TYR A 43 7.53 -9.24 49.91
CA TYR A 43 8.09 -8.90 48.60
C TYR A 43 8.34 -10.12 47.74
N GLU A 44 8.83 -11.21 48.31
CA GLU A 44 9.07 -12.45 47.57
C GLU A 44 7.77 -13.04 46.99
N ALA A 45 6.68 -13.01 47.77
CA ALA A 45 5.35 -13.40 47.28
C ALA A 45 4.83 -12.50 46.15
N GLN A 46 5.03 -11.18 46.27
CA GLN A 46 4.70 -10.20 45.22
C GLN A 46 5.51 -10.46 43.93
N ILE A 47 6.82 -10.68 44.05
CA ILE A 47 7.72 -10.96 42.92
C ILE A 47 7.29 -12.25 42.22
N SER A 48 6.97 -13.30 42.97
CA SER A 48 6.51 -14.58 42.41
C SER A 48 5.20 -14.42 41.62
N SER A 49 4.22 -13.69 42.17
CA SER A 49 2.98 -13.36 41.47
C SER A 49 3.25 -12.59 40.17
N GLN A 50 4.16 -11.61 40.22
CA GLN A 50 4.51 -10.79 39.07
C GLN A 50 5.27 -11.60 38.01
N GLN A 51 6.15 -12.51 38.41
CA GLN A 51 6.84 -13.43 37.50
C GLN A 51 5.84 -14.36 36.80
N GLY A 52 4.85 -14.89 37.50
CA GLY A 52 3.78 -15.71 36.89
C GLY A 52 3.01 -14.95 35.80
N LYS A 53 2.65 -13.68 36.05
CA LYS A 53 2.03 -12.81 35.05
C LYS A 53 2.95 -12.54 33.86
N ASN A 54 4.22 -12.27 34.11
CA ASN A 54 5.20 -12.05 33.04
C ASN A 54 5.34 -13.28 32.14
N VAL A 55 5.40 -14.49 32.72
CA VAL A 55 5.48 -15.73 31.95
C VAL A 55 4.21 -15.93 31.11
N PHE A 56 3.03 -15.69 31.69
CA PHE A 56 1.76 -15.76 30.96
C PHE A 56 1.72 -14.78 29.78
N LEU A 57 2.05 -13.50 30.03
CA LEU A 57 2.09 -12.46 29.00
C LEU A 57 3.12 -12.79 27.90
N GLN A 58 4.30 -13.28 28.26
CA GLN A 58 5.32 -13.70 27.28
C GLN A 58 4.84 -14.89 26.44
N GLY A 59 4.09 -15.82 27.02
CA GLY A 59 3.48 -16.93 26.28
C GLY A 59 2.46 -16.44 25.26
N GLU A 60 1.60 -15.53 25.67
CA GLU A 60 0.58 -14.95 24.79
C GLU A 60 1.22 -14.09 23.68
N ILE A 61 2.23 -13.28 24.00
CA ILE A 61 3.02 -12.52 23.01
C ILE A 61 3.59 -13.46 21.94
N LYS A 62 4.22 -14.58 22.35
CA LYS A 62 4.74 -15.56 21.39
C LYS A 62 3.67 -16.17 20.50
N ARG A 63 2.47 -16.43 21.04
CA ARG A 63 1.33 -16.92 20.27
C ARG A 63 0.86 -15.90 19.24
N LEU A 64 0.73 -14.64 19.65
CA LEU A 64 0.34 -13.53 18.78
C LEU A 64 1.39 -13.26 17.70
N ASP A 65 2.69 -13.31 18.03
CA ASP A 65 3.78 -13.15 17.05
C ASP A 65 3.71 -14.21 15.94
N GLY A 66 3.37 -15.45 16.29
CA GLY A 66 3.12 -16.51 15.31
C GLY A 66 1.98 -16.15 14.36
N GLN A 67 0.84 -15.72 14.91
CA GLN A 67 -0.32 -15.30 14.11
C GLN A 67 -0.01 -14.09 13.22
N ILE A 68 0.73 -13.10 13.72
CA ILE A 68 1.16 -11.93 12.95
C ILE A 68 2.03 -12.36 11.78
N LYS A 69 2.96 -13.29 12.00
CA LYS A 69 3.82 -13.82 10.94
C LYS A 69 3.03 -14.58 9.88
N ASP A 70 2.06 -15.38 10.29
CA ASP A 70 1.17 -16.09 9.35
C ASP A 70 0.36 -15.11 8.50
N ILE A 71 -0.21 -14.07 9.12
CA ILE A 71 -0.93 -12.99 8.41
C ILE A 71 0.00 -12.27 7.43
N ALA A 72 1.24 -11.97 7.82
CA ALA A 72 2.20 -11.32 6.93
C ALA A 72 2.53 -12.21 5.71
N ASN A 73 2.71 -13.52 5.92
CA ASN A 73 2.92 -14.48 4.84
C ASN A 73 1.70 -14.56 3.90
N LEU A 74 0.49 -14.66 4.46
CA LEU A 74 -0.76 -14.66 3.71
C LEU A 74 -0.93 -13.38 2.87
N GLN A 75 -0.62 -12.21 3.44
CA GLN A 75 -0.68 -10.95 2.69
C GLN A 75 0.32 -10.92 1.53
N ALA A 76 1.54 -11.42 1.74
CA ALA A 76 2.54 -11.52 0.69
C ALA A 76 2.10 -12.47 -0.44
N GLU A 77 1.48 -13.61 -0.08
CA GLU A 77 0.93 -14.55 -1.06
C GLU A 77 -0.23 -13.95 -1.85
N ILE A 78 -1.17 -13.27 -1.19
CA ILE A 78 -2.27 -12.55 -1.83
C ILE A 78 -1.75 -11.47 -2.78
N ALA A 79 -0.72 -10.72 -2.38
CA ALA A 79 -0.11 -9.71 -3.23
C ALA A 79 0.51 -10.34 -4.49
N GLY A 80 1.21 -11.47 -4.35
CA GLY A 80 1.75 -12.24 -5.47
C GLY A 80 0.66 -12.79 -6.41
N LEU A 81 -0.42 -13.33 -5.84
CA LEU A 81 -1.57 -13.84 -6.60
C LEU A 81 -2.31 -12.71 -7.34
N ARG A 82 -2.52 -11.56 -6.70
CA ARG A 82 -3.10 -10.37 -7.36
C ARG A 82 -2.25 -9.88 -8.52
N ALA A 83 -0.93 -9.84 -8.36
CA ALA A 83 -0.04 -9.42 -9.45
C ALA A 83 -0.18 -10.36 -10.67
N ARG A 84 -0.31 -11.67 -10.43
CA ARG A 84 -0.55 -12.66 -11.50
C ARG A 84 -1.93 -12.50 -12.12
N GLN A 85 -2.97 -12.32 -11.29
CA GLN A 85 -4.32 -12.07 -11.77
C GLN A 85 -4.37 -10.84 -12.67
N GLN A 86 -3.78 -9.73 -12.22
CA GLN A 86 -3.74 -8.50 -12.98
C GLN A 86 -2.98 -8.67 -14.30
N ALA A 87 -1.85 -9.37 -14.30
CA ALA A 87 -1.13 -9.68 -15.53
C ALA A 87 -1.98 -10.51 -16.52
N VAL A 88 -2.78 -11.46 -16.03
CA VAL A 88 -3.70 -12.24 -16.86
C VAL A 88 -4.87 -11.39 -17.37
N GLU A 89 -5.46 -10.55 -16.53
CA GLU A 89 -6.54 -9.64 -16.91
C GLU A 89 -6.07 -8.62 -17.97
N ASP A 90 -4.89 -8.03 -17.78
CA ASP A 90 -4.28 -7.13 -18.77
C ASP A 90 -4.02 -7.86 -20.09
N LEU A 91 -3.51 -9.09 -20.06
CA LEU A 91 -3.30 -9.89 -21.28
C LEU A 91 -4.62 -10.26 -21.98
N GLN A 92 -5.67 -10.56 -21.22
CA GLN A 92 -7.00 -10.82 -21.77
C GLN A 92 -7.64 -9.55 -22.35
N ALA A 93 -7.44 -8.39 -21.72
CA ALA A 93 -7.91 -7.11 -22.25
C ALA A 93 -7.17 -6.75 -23.56
N ASP A 94 -5.86 -6.97 -23.61
CA ASP A 94 -5.04 -6.74 -24.80
C ASP A 94 -5.42 -7.68 -25.95
N ARG A 95 -5.96 -8.89 -25.68
CA ARG A 95 -6.39 -9.85 -26.71
C ARG A 95 -7.50 -9.30 -27.63
N ASN A 96 -8.44 -8.54 -27.08
CA ASN A 96 -9.60 -8.05 -27.84
C ASN A 96 -9.42 -6.60 -28.36
N LEU A 97 -8.37 -5.93 -27.91
CA LEU A 97 -8.07 -4.54 -28.21
C LEU A 97 -7.81 -4.25 -29.71
N PRO A 98 -7.16 -5.13 -30.50
CA PRO A 98 -7.03 -4.94 -31.95
C PRO A 98 -8.37 -4.94 -32.71
N VAL A 99 -9.35 -5.73 -32.25
CA VAL A 99 -10.68 -5.80 -32.87
C VAL A 99 -11.47 -4.53 -32.62
N HIS A 100 -11.41 -3.99 -31.39
CA HIS A 100 -11.99 -2.70 -31.06
C HIS A 100 -11.34 -1.57 -31.85
N LEU A 101 -10.01 -1.59 -31.98
CA LEU A 101 -9.29 -0.62 -32.79
C LEU A 101 -9.77 -0.64 -34.23
N LEU A 102 -9.84 -1.82 -34.85
CA LEU A 102 -10.28 -1.93 -36.24
C LEU A 102 -11.71 -1.43 -36.43
N ASN A 103 -12.62 -1.78 -35.53
CA ASN A 103 -14.01 -1.31 -35.55
C ASN A 103 -14.10 0.21 -35.43
N GLU A 104 -13.28 0.82 -34.60
CA GLU A 104 -13.26 2.28 -34.45
C GLU A 104 -12.61 2.99 -35.62
N LEU A 105 -11.51 2.45 -36.14
CA LEU A 105 -10.86 3.02 -37.31
C LEU A 105 -11.82 3.09 -38.50
N VAL A 106 -12.60 2.03 -38.74
CA VAL A 106 -13.63 1.99 -39.80
C VAL A 106 -14.70 3.04 -39.61
N LYS A 107 -15.12 3.35 -38.37
CA LYS A 107 -16.12 4.39 -38.09
C LYS A 107 -15.59 5.80 -38.26
N GLN A 108 -14.29 6.02 -38.03
CA GLN A 108 -13.67 7.35 -38.07
C GLN A 108 -13.09 7.70 -39.46
N LEU A 109 -13.04 6.73 -40.37
CA LEU A 109 -12.56 6.88 -41.75
C LEU A 109 -13.54 7.73 -42.59
N PRO A 110 -13.14 8.92 -43.07
CA PRO A 110 -13.96 9.72 -43.97
C PRO A 110 -13.89 9.17 -45.41
N ASP A 111 -14.90 9.50 -46.22
CA ASP A 111 -14.97 9.08 -47.61
C ASP A 111 -13.75 9.56 -48.41
N GLY A 112 -13.19 8.66 -49.25
CA GLY A 112 -12.04 8.97 -50.09
C GLY A 112 -10.67 8.80 -49.41
N VAL A 113 -10.62 8.18 -48.23
CA VAL A 113 -9.37 7.74 -47.59
C VAL A 113 -9.31 6.22 -47.54
N TYR A 114 -8.17 5.65 -47.95
CA TYR A 114 -7.91 4.22 -47.88
C TYR A 114 -6.65 3.96 -47.07
N VAL A 115 -6.77 3.09 -46.06
CA VAL A 115 -5.61 2.61 -45.29
C VAL A 115 -5.05 1.38 -45.98
N THR A 116 -3.76 1.43 -46.32
CA THR A 116 -3.04 0.33 -46.96
C THR A 116 -2.35 -0.55 -45.93
N THR A 117 -1.75 0.06 -44.90
CA THR A 117 -1.05 -0.68 -43.85
C THR A 117 -1.40 -0.12 -42.48
N MET A 118 -1.54 -1.02 -41.50
CA MET A 118 -1.69 -0.69 -40.09
C MET A 118 -0.73 -1.57 -39.31
N ARG A 119 0.14 -0.94 -38.51
CA ARG A 119 1.04 -1.65 -37.59
C ARG A 119 0.84 -1.14 -36.19
N GLN A 120 0.53 -2.05 -35.27
CA GLN A 120 0.45 -1.76 -33.85
C GLN A 120 1.71 -2.25 -33.15
N GLU A 121 2.33 -1.34 -32.40
CA GLU A 121 3.47 -1.63 -31.54
C GLU A 121 3.14 -1.10 -30.15
N ASN A 122 2.81 -2.03 -29.23
CA ASN A 122 2.32 -1.73 -27.88
C ASN A 122 1.09 -0.80 -27.90
N GLN A 123 1.27 0.44 -27.45
CA GLN A 123 0.27 1.49 -27.38
C GLN A 123 0.43 2.54 -28.50
N SER A 124 1.21 2.26 -29.53
CA SER A 124 1.35 3.13 -30.70
C SER A 124 0.91 2.41 -31.95
N VAL A 125 0.18 3.12 -32.82
CA VAL A 125 -0.32 2.56 -34.07
C VAL A 125 0.08 3.45 -35.22
N VAL A 126 0.79 2.86 -36.16
CA VAL A 126 1.21 3.52 -37.39
C VAL A 126 0.24 3.11 -38.49
N LEU A 127 -0.38 4.10 -39.10
CA LEU A 127 -1.33 3.99 -40.20
C LEU A 127 -0.67 4.57 -41.45
N GLN A 128 -0.70 3.83 -42.55
CA GLN A 128 -0.27 4.32 -43.86
C GLN A 128 -1.40 4.11 -44.86
N GLY A 129 -1.62 5.09 -45.72
CA GLY A 129 -2.71 5.04 -46.66
C GLY A 129 -2.62 6.09 -47.76
N VAL A 130 -3.62 6.08 -48.62
CA VAL A 130 -3.86 7.07 -49.66
C VAL A 130 -5.13 7.84 -49.36
N ALA A 131 -5.07 9.16 -49.47
CA ALA A 131 -6.22 10.05 -49.38
C ALA A 131 -6.43 10.75 -50.72
N GLN A 132 -7.68 11.00 -51.09
CA GLN A 132 -8.02 11.72 -52.31
C GLN A 132 -7.56 13.19 -52.28
N SER A 133 -7.45 13.79 -51.08
CA SER A 133 -6.98 15.16 -50.91
C SER A 133 -6.40 15.41 -49.51
N ASN A 134 -5.67 16.51 -49.34
CA ASN A 134 -5.08 16.89 -48.04
C ASN A 134 -6.14 17.28 -47.01
N GLU A 135 -7.29 17.79 -47.46
CA GLU A 135 -8.44 18.10 -46.61
C GLU A 135 -8.96 16.82 -45.93
N ARG A 136 -9.01 15.70 -46.67
CA ARG A 136 -9.44 14.40 -46.13
C ARG A 136 -8.47 13.83 -45.09
N VAL A 137 -7.16 14.06 -45.26
CA VAL A 137 -6.16 13.70 -44.23
C VAL A 137 -6.38 14.51 -42.95
N SER A 138 -6.72 15.79 -43.09
CA SER A 138 -6.97 16.70 -41.96
C SER A 138 -8.29 16.40 -41.23
N GLU A 139 -9.31 15.98 -41.98
CA GLU A 139 -10.58 15.48 -41.46
C GLU A 139 -10.37 14.17 -40.68
N LEU A 140 -9.58 13.23 -41.21
CA LEU A 140 -9.21 12.00 -40.51
C LEU A 140 -8.49 12.29 -39.19
N LEU A 141 -7.52 13.22 -39.17
CA LEU A 141 -6.84 13.65 -37.93
C LEU A 141 -7.83 14.18 -36.90
N ARG A 142 -8.81 14.97 -37.34
CA ARG A 142 -9.84 15.56 -36.47
C ARG A 142 -10.82 14.50 -35.94
N ASN A 143 -11.22 13.54 -36.77
CA ASN A 143 -12.10 12.44 -36.37
C ASN A 143 -11.40 11.54 -35.35
N LEU A 144 -10.13 11.17 -35.60
CA LEU A 144 -9.33 10.38 -34.69
C LEU A 144 -9.05 11.08 -33.36
N ALA A 145 -8.94 12.43 -33.35
CA ALA A 145 -8.68 13.20 -32.13
C ALA A 145 -9.92 13.38 -31.25
N ASN A 146 -11.11 13.55 -31.84
CA ASN A 146 -12.30 14.01 -31.12
C ASN A 146 -13.37 12.93 -30.91
N ASN A 147 -13.45 11.93 -31.80
CA ASN A 147 -14.58 10.99 -31.83
C ASN A 147 -14.21 9.58 -31.33
N SER A 148 -12.98 9.34 -30.88
CA SER A 148 -12.56 8.03 -30.40
C SER A 148 -12.19 8.05 -28.90
N PRO A 149 -12.87 7.22 -28.07
CA PRO A 149 -12.48 7.03 -26.67
C PRO A 149 -11.15 6.29 -26.48
N TRP A 150 -10.70 5.54 -27.48
CA TRP A 150 -9.57 4.62 -27.40
C TRP A 150 -8.30 5.14 -28.09
N LEU A 151 -8.44 6.12 -28.98
CA LEU A 151 -7.35 6.73 -29.73
C LEU A 151 -7.04 8.12 -29.15
N THR A 152 -5.76 8.40 -28.94
CA THR A 152 -5.29 9.65 -28.35
C THR A 152 -4.11 10.18 -29.15
N ARG A 153 -4.01 11.51 -29.27
CA ARG A 153 -2.89 12.20 -29.93
C ARG A 153 -2.54 11.62 -31.31
N PRO A 154 -3.42 11.78 -32.32
CA PRO A 154 -3.01 11.48 -33.68
C PRO A 154 -1.97 12.52 -34.14
N GLU A 155 -0.79 12.05 -34.50
CA GLU A 155 0.33 12.84 -34.99
C GLU A 155 0.60 12.45 -36.45
N LEU A 156 0.56 13.44 -37.34
CA LEU A 156 0.89 13.25 -38.75
C LEU A 156 2.40 13.23 -38.92
N VAL A 157 2.94 12.16 -39.49
CA VAL A 157 4.38 11.99 -39.70
C VAL A 157 4.79 12.54 -41.06
N GLU A 158 4.07 12.19 -42.12
CA GLU A 158 4.44 12.54 -43.48
C GLU A 158 3.22 12.58 -44.40
N ILE A 159 3.20 13.53 -45.35
CA ILE A 159 2.28 13.55 -46.50
C ILE A 159 3.11 13.71 -47.78
N VAL A 160 2.95 12.78 -48.72
CA VAL A 160 3.60 12.81 -50.03
C VAL A 160 2.53 12.79 -51.13
N ALA A 161 2.54 13.81 -52.00
CA ALA A 161 1.69 13.82 -53.18
C ALA A 161 2.14 12.72 -54.16
N SER A 162 1.22 11.85 -54.54
CA SER A 162 1.44 10.80 -55.52
C SER A 162 0.30 10.77 -56.53
N SER A 163 0.46 10.03 -57.61
CA SER A 163 -0.57 9.91 -58.64
C SER A 163 -0.92 8.45 -58.84
N VAL A 164 -2.17 8.09 -58.58
CA VAL A 164 -2.68 6.74 -58.83
C VAL A 164 -3.27 6.69 -60.23
N ASN A 165 -2.75 5.78 -61.05
CA ASN A 165 -3.25 5.49 -62.39
C ASN A 165 -4.47 4.58 -62.26
N LEU A 166 -5.67 5.11 -62.49
CA LEU A 166 -6.92 4.34 -62.48
C LEU A 166 -7.26 3.75 -63.87
N GLY A 167 -6.44 4.07 -64.89
CA GLY A 167 -6.53 3.55 -66.26
C GLY A 167 -5.57 4.29 -67.20
N PRO A 168 -5.51 3.93 -68.50
CA PRO A 168 -4.58 4.51 -69.48
C PRO A 168 -4.78 6.01 -69.77
N ARG A 169 -5.84 6.65 -69.25
CA ARG A 169 -6.14 8.08 -69.45
C ARG A 169 -6.49 8.88 -68.20
N ASP A 170 -6.62 8.23 -67.04
CA ASP A 170 -7.03 8.90 -65.79
C ASP A 170 -5.99 8.69 -64.69
N GLN A 171 -5.18 9.72 -64.50
CA GLN A 171 -4.20 9.80 -63.43
C GLN A 171 -4.73 10.76 -62.36
N ARG A 172 -5.21 10.21 -61.23
CA ARG A 172 -5.72 11.01 -60.11
C ARG A 172 -4.60 11.32 -59.14
N ARG A 173 -4.46 12.60 -58.79
CA ARG A 173 -3.60 13.04 -57.68
C ARG A 173 -4.20 12.52 -56.38
N VAL A 174 -3.39 11.83 -55.59
CA VAL A 174 -3.72 11.32 -54.27
C VAL A 174 -2.57 11.65 -53.32
N SER A 175 -2.86 11.78 -52.04
CA SER A 175 -1.86 12.05 -51.02
C SER A 175 -1.60 10.77 -50.25
N ASN A 176 -0.38 10.24 -50.34
CA ASN A 176 0.08 9.21 -49.44
C ASN A 176 0.28 9.85 -48.06
N PHE A 177 -0.24 9.25 -47.01
CA PHE A 177 -0.04 9.73 -45.65
C PHE A 177 0.51 8.62 -44.77
N THR A 178 1.39 9.02 -43.84
CA THR A 178 1.81 8.21 -42.70
C THR A 178 1.44 8.96 -41.43
N MET A 179 0.71 8.28 -40.54
CA MET A 179 0.22 8.85 -39.29
C MET A 179 0.50 7.89 -38.14
N ARG A 180 0.78 8.45 -36.97
CA ARG A 180 0.92 7.74 -35.70
C ARG A 180 -0.22 8.12 -34.78
N VAL A 181 -0.81 7.14 -34.11
CA VAL A 181 -1.88 7.35 -33.13
C VAL A 181 -1.54 6.60 -31.85
N GLY A 182 -1.75 7.23 -30.69
CA GLY A 182 -1.59 6.60 -29.40
C GLY A 182 -2.85 5.81 -29.01
N LEU A 183 -2.69 4.63 -28.44
CA LEU A 183 -3.77 3.80 -27.92
C LEU A 183 -3.86 3.91 -26.40
N ARG A 184 -5.06 4.21 -25.92
CA ARG A 184 -5.35 4.17 -24.48
C ARG A 184 -5.65 2.74 -24.07
N ARG A 185 -4.91 2.19 -23.10
CA ARG A 185 -5.13 0.82 -22.61
C ARG A 185 -6.49 0.75 -21.92
N ALA A 186 -7.24 -0.34 -22.13
CA ALA A 186 -8.56 -0.53 -21.52
C ALA A 186 -8.51 -0.44 -19.98
N SER A 187 -7.41 -0.89 -19.36
CA SER A 187 -7.20 -0.79 -17.91
C SER A 187 -7.06 0.65 -17.41
N GLU A 188 -6.45 1.56 -18.18
CA GLU A 188 -6.39 2.99 -17.85
C GLU A 188 -7.71 3.72 -18.14
N ALA A 189 -8.45 3.30 -19.17
CA ALA A 189 -9.78 3.82 -19.46
C ALA A 189 -10.79 3.42 -18.35
N GLN A 190 -10.72 2.19 -17.85
CA GLN A 190 -11.56 1.71 -16.76
C GLN A 190 -11.16 2.33 -15.41
N LYS A 191 -9.85 2.51 -15.15
CA LYS A 191 -9.36 3.22 -13.95
C LYS A 191 -9.74 4.71 -13.96
N ALA A 192 -9.73 5.36 -15.13
CA ALA A 192 -10.19 6.73 -15.29
C ALA A 192 -11.73 6.86 -15.21
N ALA A 193 -12.48 5.89 -15.73
CA ALA A 193 -13.94 5.85 -15.59
C ALA A 193 -14.35 5.61 -14.12
N LEU A 194 -13.65 4.72 -13.40
CA LEU A 194 -13.84 4.52 -11.96
C LEU A 194 -13.51 5.78 -11.15
N ALA A 195 -12.42 6.48 -11.47
CA ALA A 195 -12.07 7.74 -10.83
C ALA A 195 -13.11 8.85 -11.11
N ALA A 196 -13.65 8.91 -12.33
CA ALA A 196 -14.71 9.85 -12.69
C ALA A 196 -16.05 9.52 -11.98
N SER A 197 -16.36 8.24 -11.76
CA SER A 197 -17.53 7.81 -10.99
C SER A 197 -17.40 8.03 -9.47
N ALA A 198 -16.17 7.96 -8.94
CA ALA A 198 -15.90 8.29 -7.54
C ALA A 198 -15.97 9.80 -7.28
N ALA A 199 -15.66 10.64 -8.29
CA ALA A 199 -15.77 12.08 -8.22
C ALA A 199 -17.23 12.61 -8.39
N SER A 200 -18.16 11.77 -8.84
CA SER A 200 -19.58 12.12 -9.02
C SER A 200 -20.51 11.58 -7.94
N ALA A 201 -19.98 10.91 -6.89
CA ALA A 201 -20.76 10.59 -5.71
C ALA A 201 -21.11 11.90 -4.96
N PRO A 202 -22.40 12.26 -4.82
CA PRO A 202 -22.77 13.50 -4.17
C PRO A 202 -22.45 13.43 -2.68
N ALA A 203 -21.68 14.41 -2.20
CA ALA A 203 -21.51 14.69 -0.79
C ALA A 203 -22.86 15.17 -0.21
N SER A 204 -23.76 14.23 0.12
CA SER A 204 -24.97 14.51 0.92
C SER A 204 -25.05 13.58 2.13
N ALA A 205 -24.10 13.71 3.06
CA ALA A 205 -24.24 13.14 4.40
C ALA A 205 -23.32 13.86 5.39
N ALA A 206 -23.52 15.17 5.58
CA ALA A 206 -22.97 15.89 6.72
C ALA A 206 -23.83 17.13 7.04
N ALA A 207 -25.10 16.90 7.38
CA ALA A 207 -25.94 17.86 8.08
C ALA A 207 -27.00 17.09 8.87
N LYS A 208 -27.13 17.43 10.16
CA LYS A 208 -27.91 16.79 11.25
C LYS A 208 -27.23 15.53 11.83
N THR A 209 -26.99 15.42 13.15
CA THR A 209 -27.52 16.06 14.37
C THR A 209 -26.43 16.16 15.42
#